data_AF-X7YHE7-F1
#
_entry.id   AF-X7YHE7-F1
#
_cell.length_a   1.000
_cell.length_b   1.000
_cell.length_c   1.000
_cell.angle_alpha   90.00
_cell.angle_beta   90.00
_cell.angle_gamma   90.00
#
_symmetry.space_group_name_H-M   'P 1'
#
loop_
_entity.id
_entity.type
_entity.pdbx_description
1 polymer ?
#
loop_
_entity_poly.entity_id
_entity_poly.type
_entity_poly.pdbx_seq_one_letter_code
_entity_poly.pdbx_strand_id
1 'polypeptide(L)'
;MPVRGGLATPTAISAAIGNGARRGILIKGGSHLEEAGRVDAVVFDKTGTLTVGRPVVTNIVAMHDDWEPEQVLAYAASSEIHSRHPLAEAVIRSTEERHITIPPHEECEVLVGLGMRMWADGRILLLGSPSLLQSENVAVSTEAAEWVRKLRRQAETRCCSRWTARWSD
;
A
#
# COMPACT_ATOMS: atom_id res chain seq x y z
N MET A 1 -8.62 61.57 7.04
CA MET A 1 -8.36 60.14 7.33
C MET A 1 -9.42 59.31 6.62
N PRO A 2 -9.08 58.29 5.81
CA PRO A 2 -10.09 57.58 5.04
C PRO A 2 -10.81 56.55 5.93
N VAL A 3 -12.05 56.84 6.31
CA VAL A 3 -12.93 55.93 7.09
C VAL A 3 -13.55 54.80 6.24
N ARG A 4 -13.33 54.81 4.92
CA ARG A 4 -13.90 53.83 3.96
C ARG A 4 -12.94 52.70 3.56
N GLY A 5 -11.65 52.81 3.86
CA GLY A 5 -10.65 51.79 3.50
C GLY A 5 -10.49 50.65 4.51
N GLY A 6 -10.93 50.83 5.77
CA GLY A 6 -10.66 49.87 6.85
C GLY A 6 -11.55 48.62 6.87
N LEU A 7 -12.72 48.66 6.21
CA LEU A 7 -13.69 47.56 6.22
C LEU A 7 -13.67 46.72 4.93
N ALA A 8 -13.13 47.27 3.83
CA ALA A 8 -13.11 46.58 2.54
C ALA A 8 -12.30 45.27 2.58
N THR A 9 -11.12 45.30 3.20
CA THR A 9 -10.23 44.13 3.29
C THR A 9 -10.78 43.04 4.20
N PRO A 10 -11.24 43.33 5.45
CA PRO A 10 -11.85 42.31 6.31
C PRO A 10 -13.10 41.67 5.70
N THR A 11 -13.95 42.46 5.03
CA THR A 11 -15.16 41.95 4.37
C THR A 11 -14.81 41.06 3.17
N ALA A 12 -13.85 41.47 2.34
CA ALA A 12 -13.39 40.66 1.20
C ALA A 12 -12.76 39.33 1.66
N ILE A 13 -11.92 39.36 2.69
CA ILE A 13 -11.32 38.16 3.30
C ILE A 13 -12.41 37.23 3.86
N SER A 14 -13.36 37.77 4.61
CA SER A 14 -14.44 36.97 5.21
C SER A 14 -15.32 36.33 4.14
N ALA A 15 -15.65 37.07 3.07
CA ALA A 15 -16.40 36.55 1.94
C ALA A 15 -15.62 35.44 1.19
N ALA A 16 -14.32 35.62 1.00
CA ALA A 16 -13.45 34.63 0.35
C ALA A 16 -13.32 33.33 1.17
N ILE A 17 -13.10 33.43 2.49
CA ILE A 17 -13.07 32.27 3.39
C ILE A 17 -14.42 31.54 3.37
N GLY A 18 -15.54 32.28 3.48
CA GLY A 18 -16.88 31.70 3.42
C GLY A 18 -17.18 31.00 2.08
N ASN A 19 -16.64 31.51 0.97
CA ASN A 19 -16.75 30.87 -0.33
C ASN A 19 -15.87 29.61 -0.44
N GLY A 20 -14.64 29.65 0.08
CA GLY A 20 -13.75 28.50 0.16
C GLY A 20 -14.38 27.35 0.96
N ALA A 21 -14.95 27.65 2.12
CA ALA A 21 -15.61 26.66 2.98
C ALA A 21 -16.78 25.94 2.27
N ARG A 22 -17.60 26.69 1.51
CA ARG A 22 -18.67 26.09 0.68
C ARG A 22 -18.15 25.15 -0.42
N ARG A 23 -16.87 25.23 -0.76
CA ARG A 23 -16.20 24.38 -1.75
C ARG A 23 -15.28 23.33 -1.11
N GLY A 24 -15.37 23.14 0.21
CA GLY A 24 -14.55 22.18 0.95
C GLY A 24 -13.11 22.64 1.22
N ILE A 25 -12.81 23.92 1.02
CA ILE A 25 -11.48 24.50 1.28
C ILE A 25 -11.53 25.21 2.63
N LEU A 26 -10.84 24.67 3.64
CA LEU A 26 -10.77 25.26 4.97
C LEU A 26 -9.56 26.20 5.08
N ILE A 27 -9.82 27.49 5.28
CA ILE A 27 -8.78 28.53 5.41
C ILE A 27 -8.80 29.05 6.85
N LYS A 28 -7.69 28.85 7.58
CA LYS A 28 -7.58 29.15 9.02
C LYS A 28 -7.30 30.64 9.35
N GLY A 29 -7.85 31.57 8.56
CA GLY A 29 -7.69 33.01 8.77
C GLY A 29 -7.21 33.78 7.53
N GLY A 30 -7.30 35.11 7.60
CA GLY A 30 -7.01 35.99 6.47
C GLY A 30 -5.55 36.03 6.03
N SER A 31 -4.61 35.96 6.97
CA SER A 31 -3.18 35.94 6.67
C SER A 31 -2.78 34.75 5.79
N HIS A 32 -3.34 33.56 6.05
CA HIS A 32 -3.09 32.37 5.24
C HIS A 32 -3.68 32.47 3.82
N LEU A 33 -4.80 33.19 3.65
CA LEU A 33 -5.38 33.44 2.34
C LEU A 33 -4.49 34.38 1.50
N GLU A 34 -3.96 35.43 2.13
CA GLU A 34 -3.06 36.37 1.48
C GLU A 34 -1.72 35.71 1.12
N GLU A 35 -1.17 34.89 2.01
CA GLU A 35 0.07 34.16 1.79
C GLU A 35 -0.08 33.10 0.69
N ALA A 36 -1.20 32.37 0.67
CA ALA A 36 -1.52 31.43 -0.41
C ALA A 36 -1.59 32.11 -1.79
N GLY A 37 -2.04 33.37 -1.86
CA GLY A 37 -2.08 34.15 -3.10
C GLY A 37 -0.70 34.54 -3.65
N ARG A 38 0.39 34.33 -2.88
CA ARG A 38 1.78 34.61 -3.27
C ARG A 38 2.59 33.34 -3.53
N VAL A 39 1.98 32.17 -3.47
CA VAL A 39 2.67 30.89 -3.68
C VAL A 39 2.85 30.63 -5.18
N ASP A 40 4.09 30.40 -5.60
CA ASP A 40 4.44 30.05 -6.99
C ASP A 40 4.63 28.53 -7.20
N ALA A 41 4.81 27.77 -6.13
CA ALA A 41 5.05 26.33 -6.17
C ALA A 41 4.29 25.60 -5.06
N VAL A 42 3.64 24.50 -5.41
CA VAL A 42 2.95 23.61 -4.47
C VAL A 42 3.65 22.26 -4.47
N VAL A 43 4.12 21.84 -3.31
CA VAL A 43 4.67 20.49 -3.10
C VAL A 43 3.60 19.66 -2.43
N PHE A 44 3.14 18.63 -3.12
CA PHE A 44 2.17 17.68 -2.56
C PHE A 44 2.90 16.53 -1.87
N ASP A 45 2.42 16.14 -0.70
CA ASP A 45 2.81 14.85 -0.13
C ASP A 45 2.18 13.71 -0.98
N LYS A 46 2.86 12.58 -1.13
CA LYS A 46 2.31 11.46 -1.91
C LYS A 46 1.26 10.71 -1.09
N THR A 47 1.58 10.40 0.15
CA THR A 47 0.77 9.51 1.00
C THR A 47 -0.39 10.29 1.61
N GLY A 48 -1.63 9.95 1.27
CA GLY A 48 -2.82 10.60 1.85
C GLY A 48 -3.17 11.97 1.26
N THR A 49 -2.38 12.51 0.32
CA THR A 49 -2.74 13.70 -0.47
C THR A 49 -2.93 13.34 -1.95
N LEU A 50 -1.91 12.81 -2.63
CA LEU A 50 -2.06 12.33 -4.03
C LEU A 50 -2.60 10.91 -4.13
N THR A 51 -2.44 10.12 -3.06
CA THR A 51 -2.92 8.73 -2.99
C THR A 51 -4.04 8.62 -1.97
N VAL A 52 -4.94 7.66 -2.18
CA VAL A 52 -6.10 7.39 -1.30
C VAL A 52 -5.66 6.94 0.11
N GLY A 53 -4.35 6.80 0.37
CA GLY A 53 -3.81 6.37 1.66
C GLY A 53 -4.10 4.92 1.99
N ARG A 54 -4.57 4.13 1.01
CA ARG A 54 -4.91 2.71 1.16
C ARG A 54 -4.18 1.90 0.09
N PRO A 55 -3.26 1.00 0.45
CA PRO A 55 -2.63 0.11 -0.51
C PRO A 55 -3.67 -0.77 -1.21
N VAL A 56 -3.45 -1.10 -2.48
CA VAL A 56 -4.29 -2.00 -3.27
C VAL A 56 -3.38 -3.03 -3.95
N VAL A 57 -3.86 -4.26 -4.08
CA VAL A 57 -3.17 -5.29 -4.86
C VAL A 57 -3.41 -5.00 -6.34
N THR A 58 -2.34 -4.65 -7.06
CA THR A 58 -2.41 -4.30 -8.49
C THR A 58 -2.14 -5.50 -9.39
N ASN A 59 -1.16 -6.32 -9.02
CA ASN A 59 -0.66 -7.42 -9.83
C ASN A 59 -0.50 -8.66 -8.96
N ILE A 60 -0.91 -9.81 -9.49
CA ILE A 60 -0.69 -11.12 -8.88
C ILE A 60 -0.11 -11.99 -9.98
N VAL A 61 1.07 -12.56 -9.74
CA VAL A 61 1.77 -13.34 -10.75
C VAL A 61 2.19 -14.66 -10.12
N ALA A 62 1.67 -15.76 -10.68
CA ALA A 62 2.20 -17.08 -10.42
C ALA A 62 3.36 -17.35 -11.39
N MET A 63 4.50 -17.78 -10.85
CA MET A 63 5.74 -17.98 -11.62
C MET A 63 6.00 -19.47 -11.93
N HIS A 64 5.12 -20.35 -11.48
CA HIS A 64 5.22 -21.79 -11.65
C HIS A 64 3.86 -22.30 -12.11
N ASP A 65 3.83 -23.20 -13.09
CA ASP A 65 2.59 -23.65 -13.75
C ASP A 65 1.63 -24.39 -12.80
N ASP A 66 2.17 -25.00 -11.73
CA ASP A 66 1.36 -25.65 -10.68
C ASP A 66 0.55 -24.67 -9.81
N TRP A 67 0.69 -23.35 -10.02
CA TRP A 67 0.08 -22.32 -9.21
C TRP A 67 -0.72 -21.35 -10.07
N GLU A 68 -1.95 -21.10 -9.64
CA GLU A 68 -2.78 -20.02 -10.16
C GLU A 68 -2.58 -18.73 -9.32
N PRO A 69 -2.66 -17.54 -9.93
CA PRO A 69 -2.58 -16.27 -9.21
C PRO A 69 -3.52 -16.18 -8.00
N GLU A 70 -4.74 -16.70 -8.12
CA GLU A 70 -5.74 -16.72 -7.05
C GLU A 70 -5.28 -17.54 -5.85
N GLN A 71 -4.60 -18.68 -6.09
CA GLN A 71 -4.03 -19.49 -5.01
C GLN A 71 -2.89 -18.74 -4.33
N VAL A 72 -2.03 -18.08 -5.10
CA VAL A 72 -0.96 -17.24 -4.54
C VAL A 72 -1.53 -16.16 -3.62
N LEU A 73 -2.61 -15.50 -4.06
CA LEU A 73 -3.31 -14.50 -3.26
C LEU A 73 -3.95 -15.11 -2.01
N ALA A 74 -4.58 -16.28 -2.13
CA ALA A 74 -5.25 -16.96 -1.02
C ALA A 74 -4.29 -17.29 0.14
N TYR A 75 -3.15 -17.89 -0.15
CA TYR A 75 -2.15 -18.19 0.89
C TYR A 75 -1.45 -16.92 1.41
N ALA A 76 -1.30 -15.89 0.59
CA ALA A 76 -0.81 -14.60 1.08
C ALA A 76 -1.78 -13.94 2.06
N ALA A 77 -3.08 -14.06 1.83
CA ALA A 77 -4.08 -13.61 2.78
C ALA A 77 -4.08 -14.47 4.06
N SER A 78 -3.88 -15.79 3.93
CA SER A 78 -3.79 -16.70 5.08
C SER A 78 -2.65 -16.33 6.02
N SER A 79 -1.46 -16.01 5.49
CA SER A 79 -0.32 -15.59 6.32
C SER A 79 -0.55 -14.26 7.03
N GLU A 80 -1.35 -13.38 6.42
CA GLU A 80 -1.56 -12.01 6.88
C GLU A 80 -2.83 -11.84 7.73
N ILE A 81 -3.61 -12.91 7.96
CA ILE A 81 -4.94 -12.85 8.63
C ILE A 81 -4.89 -12.29 10.06
N HIS A 82 -3.72 -12.36 10.72
CA HIS A 82 -3.49 -11.84 12.07
C HIS A 82 -2.73 -10.50 12.09
N SER A 83 -2.33 -9.99 10.92
CA SER A 83 -1.56 -8.76 10.75
C SER A 83 -2.48 -7.56 10.59
N ARG A 84 -2.19 -6.48 11.32
CA ARG A 84 -2.90 -5.19 11.20
C ARG A 84 -2.15 -4.18 10.31
N HIS A 85 -1.21 -4.66 9.51
CA HIS A 85 -0.43 -3.79 8.63
C HIS A 85 -1.27 -3.34 7.43
N PRO A 86 -1.17 -2.09 6.94
CA PRO A 86 -1.96 -1.63 5.79
C PRO A 86 -1.78 -2.48 4.51
N LEU A 87 -0.65 -3.18 4.36
CA LEU A 87 -0.45 -4.13 3.27
C LEU A 87 -1.22 -5.45 3.49
N ALA A 88 -1.27 -5.95 4.73
CA ALA A 88 -2.07 -7.12 5.10
C ALA A 88 -3.54 -6.88 4.79
N GLU A 89 -4.07 -5.73 5.22
CA GLU A 89 -5.44 -5.32 4.94
C GLU A 89 -5.73 -5.23 3.44
N ALA A 90 -4.76 -4.79 2.63
CA ALA A 90 -4.90 -4.73 1.18
C ALA A 90 -4.99 -6.12 0.54
N VAL A 91 -4.19 -7.07 1.02
CA VAL A 91 -4.20 -8.47 0.57
C VAL A 91 -5.51 -9.16 0.96
N ILE A 92 -5.92 -9.07 2.22
CA ILE A 92 -7.18 -9.64 2.72
C ILE A 92 -8.37 -9.07 1.94
N ARG A 93 -8.46 -7.74 1.83
CA ARG A 93 -9.54 -7.09 1.09
C ARG A 93 -9.57 -7.51 -0.38
N SER A 94 -8.42 -7.57 -1.06
CA SER A 94 -8.37 -8.04 -2.45
C SER A 94 -8.81 -9.49 -2.59
N THR A 95 -8.64 -10.31 -1.55
CA THR A 95 -9.04 -11.73 -1.56
C THR A 95 -10.56 -11.86 -1.38
N GLU A 96 -11.13 -11.09 -0.45
CA GLU A 96 -12.57 -11.00 -0.19
C GLU A 96 -13.34 -10.43 -1.41
N GLU A 97 -12.84 -9.34 -2.01
CA GLU A 97 -13.41 -8.69 -3.20
C GLU A 97 -13.46 -9.64 -4.42
N ARG A 98 -12.50 -10.58 -4.51
CA ARG A 98 -12.43 -11.60 -5.56
C ARG A 98 -13.17 -12.89 -5.19
N HIS A 99 -13.79 -12.94 -4.02
CA HIS A 99 -14.52 -14.11 -3.49
C HIS A 99 -13.65 -15.38 -3.41
N ILE A 100 -12.37 -15.21 -3.09
CA ILE A 100 -11.41 -16.31 -2.93
C ILE A 100 -11.47 -16.78 -1.47
N THR A 101 -11.58 -18.09 -1.26
CA THR A 101 -11.53 -18.66 0.09
C THR A 101 -10.10 -18.62 0.62
N ILE A 102 -9.93 -18.09 1.83
CA ILE A 102 -8.64 -18.09 2.52
C ILE A 102 -8.45 -19.46 3.19
N PRO A 103 -7.43 -20.26 2.79
CA PRO A 103 -7.18 -21.55 3.41
C PRO A 103 -6.67 -21.36 4.85
N PRO A 104 -6.96 -22.29 5.77
CA PRO A 104 -6.35 -22.27 7.10
C PRO A 104 -4.85 -22.57 7.01
N HIS A 105 -4.12 -22.17 8.03
CA HIS A 105 -2.73 -22.58 8.26
C HIS A 105 -2.60 -23.16 9.66
N GLU A 106 -1.61 -24.04 9.84
CA GLU A 106 -1.34 -24.69 11.13
C GLU A 106 -0.43 -23.81 11.99
N GLU A 107 0.62 -23.24 11.38
CA GLU A 107 1.57 -22.37 12.05
C GLU A 107 1.94 -21.18 11.16
N CYS A 108 2.15 -20.01 11.77
CA CYS A 108 2.63 -18.82 11.08
C CYS A 108 3.62 -18.05 11.99
N GLU A 109 4.80 -17.78 11.46
CA GLU A 109 5.91 -17.10 12.13
C GLU A 109 6.27 -15.82 11.37
N VAL A 110 6.35 -14.70 12.09
CA VAL A 110 6.79 -13.41 11.55
C VAL A 110 8.31 -13.29 11.67
N LEU A 111 8.99 -13.17 10.53
CA LEU A 111 10.43 -12.97 10.44
C LEU A 111 10.71 -11.48 10.24
N VAL A 112 10.98 -10.77 11.34
CA VAL A 112 11.10 -9.31 11.37
C VAL A 112 12.10 -8.79 10.34
N GLY A 113 11.67 -7.86 9.50
CA GLY A 113 12.48 -7.27 8.44
C GLY A 113 12.68 -8.16 7.21
N LEU A 114 12.19 -9.39 7.23
CA LEU A 114 12.35 -10.38 6.17
C LEU A 114 11.03 -10.79 5.53
N GLY A 115 10.00 -11.07 6.32
CA GLY A 115 8.69 -11.57 5.85
C GLY A 115 8.00 -12.49 6.86
N MET A 116 7.39 -13.55 6.36
CA MET A 116 6.64 -14.56 7.12
C MET A 116 6.98 -15.96 6.61
N ARG A 117 6.97 -16.93 7.54
CA ARG A 117 7.02 -18.36 7.27
C ARG A 117 5.73 -18.98 7.79
N MET A 118 5.09 -19.81 6.98
CA MET A 118 3.80 -20.43 7.30
C MET A 118 3.83 -21.92 6.99
N TRP A 119 3.17 -22.73 7.81
CA TRP A 119 2.91 -24.13 7.53
C TRP A 119 1.43 -24.31 7.16
N ALA A 120 1.17 -24.74 5.93
CA ALA A 120 -0.18 -25.02 5.44
C ALA A 120 -0.14 -26.17 4.44
N ASP A 121 -1.18 -27.02 4.46
CA ASP A 121 -1.32 -28.19 3.59
C ASP A 121 -0.08 -29.09 3.56
N GLY A 122 0.54 -29.31 4.73
CA GLY A 122 1.74 -30.13 4.88
C GLY A 122 2.99 -29.55 4.23
N ARG A 123 3.03 -28.23 3.94
CA ARG A 123 4.14 -27.55 3.26
C ARG A 123 4.54 -26.28 3.99
N ILE A 124 5.84 -25.97 3.92
CA ILE A 124 6.37 -24.67 4.34
C ILE A 124 6.20 -23.67 3.20
N LEU A 125 5.63 -22.53 3.54
CA LEU A 125 5.33 -21.43 2.68
C LEU A 125 6.06 -20.17 3.15
N LEU A 126 6.71 -19.45 2.24
CA LEU A 126 7.53 -18.29 2.55
C LEU A 126 7.00 -17.07 1.80
N LEU A 127 6.72 -15.99 2.53
CA LEU A 127 6.21 -14.74 1.99
C LEU A 127 7.09 -13.60 2.45
N GLY A 128 7.72 -12.86 1.53
CA GLY A 128 8.54 -11.74 1.97
C GLY A 128 9.58 -11.23 0.98
N SER A 129 10.67 -10.76 1.53
CA SER A 129 11.76 -10.16 0.78
C SER A 129 12.61 -11.21 0.06
N PRO A 130 13.34 -10.84 -1.01
CA PRO A 130 14.33 -11.72 -1.62
C PRO A 130 15.39 -12.24 -0.62
N SER A 131 15.69 -11.46 0.43
CA SER A 131 16.62 -11.87 1.49
C SER A 131 16.11 -13.07 2.29
N LEU A 132 14.79 -13.14 2.54
CA LEU A 132 14.15 -14.30 3.17
C LEU A 132 14.30 -15.54 2.29
N LEU A 133 13.99 -15.39 1.00
CA LEU A 133 14.11 -16.49 0.04
C LEU A 133 15.55 -17.00 -0.04
N GLN A 134 16.52 -16.10 -0.01
CA GLN A 134 17.94 -16.47 -0.02
C GLN A 134 18.36 -17.18 1.27
N SER A 135 17.93 -16.73 2.46
CA SER A 135 18.28 -17.39 3.72
C SER A 135 17.73 -18.81 3.82
N GLU A 136 16.55 -19.04 3.22
CA GLU A 136 15.90 -20.35 3.16
C GLU A 136 16.35 -21.20 1.97
N ASN A 137 17.40 -20.77 1.26
CA ASN A 137 17.94 -21.43 0.05
C ASN A 137 16.87 -21.70 -1.03
N VAL A 138 15.90 -20.80 -1.17
CA VAL A 138 14.94 -20.81 -2.26
C VAL A 138 15.61 -20.21 -3.50
N ALA A 139 15.87 -21.04 -4.51
CA ALA A 139 16.36 -20.56 -5.79
C ALA A 139 15.32 -19.60 -6.39
N VAL A 140 15.72 -18.39 -6.79
CA VAL A 140 14.86 -17.40 -7.48
C VAL A 140 15.21 -17.40 -8.97
N SER A 141 14.24 -17.68 -9.83
CA SER A 141 14.40 -17.69 -11.28
C SER A 141 14.70 -16.28 -11.81
N THR A 142 15.46 -16.21 -12.91
CA THR A 142 15.83 -14.94 -13.56
C THR A 142 14.60 -14.12 -13.94
N GLU A 143 13.57 -14.79 -14.46
CA GLU A 143 12.28 -14.17 -14.81
C GLU A 143 11.60 -13.50 -13.61
N ALA A 144 11.52 -14.18 -12.47
CA ALA A 144 10.96 -13.62 -11.24
C ALA A 144 11.79 -12.40 -10.76
N ALA A 145 13.12 -12.48 -10.86
CA ALA A 145 14.01 -11.37 -10.50
C ALA A 145 13.85 -10.16 -11.43
N GLU A 146 13.55 -10.36 -12.71
CA GLU A 146 13.28 -9.30 -13.68
C GLU A 146 11.90 -8.66 -13.48
N TRP A 147 10.87 -9.47 -13.20
CA TRP A 147 9.55 -8.98 -12.84
C TRP A 147 9.58 -8.09 -11.60
N VAL A 148 10.28 -8.52 -10.54
CA VAL A 148 10.50 -7.72 -9.34
C VAL A 148 11.23 -6.41 -9.66
N ARG A 149 12.19 -6.43 -10.60
CA ARG A 149 12.88 -5.20 -11.07
C ARG A 149 11.95 -4.27 -11.84
N LYS A 150 11.06 -4.79 -12.68
CA LYS A 150 10.09 -4.02 -13.46
C LYS A 150 9.11 -3.27 -12.55
N LEU A 151 8.50 -3.98 -11.60
CA LEU A 151 7.53 -3.40 -10.65
C LEU A 151 8.17 -2.35 -9.73
N ARG A 152 9.43 -2.54 -9.32
CA ARG A 152 10.19 -1.53 -8.55
C ARG A 152 10.32 -0.19 -9.29
N ARG A 153 10.46 -0.21 -10.61
CA ARG A 153 10.59 1.02 -11.43
C ARG A 153 9.28 1.79 -11.53
N GLN A 154 8.14 1.14 -11.27
CA GLN A 154 6.80 1.73 -11.34
C GLN A 154 6.31 2.30 -9.98
N ALA A 155 7.17 2.33 -8.95
CA ALA A 155 6.87 2.81 -7.61
C ALA A 155 5.73 2.06 -6.87
N GLU A 156 5.60 0.75 -7.15
CA GLU A 156 4.70 -0.17 -6.45
C GLU A 156 5.37 -0.79 -5.21
N THR A 157 4.64 -0.84 -4.08
CA THR A 157 5.11 -1.44 -2.82
C THR A 157 4.97 -2.97 -2.87
N ARG A 158 5.99 -3.69 -2.42
CA ARG A 158 6.14 -5.14 -2.64
C ARG A 158 5.34 -5.99 -1.64
N CYS A 159 4.75 -7.07 -2.15
CA CYS A 159 4.75 -8.39 -1.50
C CYS A 159 5.27 -9.39 -2.55
N CYS A 160 6.33 -10.14 -2.25
CA CYS A 160 6.87 -11.16 -3.15
C CYS A 160 6.65 -12.51 -2.46
N SER A 161 5.72 -13.31 -2.95
CA SER A 161 5.56 -14.71 -2.54
C SER A 161 6.30 -15.59 -3.54
N ARG A 162 7.20 -16.43 -3.04
CA ARG A 162 7.77 -17.53 -3.83
C ARG A 162 7.78 -18.77 -2.94
N TRP A 163 7.16 -19.83 -3.45
CA TRP A 163 6.92 -21.06 -2.72
C TRP A 163 8.02 -22.07 -3.03
N THR A 164 8.46 -22.82 -2.01
CA THR A 164 9.25 -24.03 -2.20
C THR A 164 8.61 -25.17 -1.43
N ALA A 165 8.06 -26.14 -2.15
CA ALA A 165 7.82 -27.46 -1.58
C ALA A 165 9.19 -28.15 -1.43
N ARG A 166 9.71 -28.19 -0.20
CA ARG A 166 10.78 -29.13 0.14
C ARG A 166 10.10 -30.42 0.57
N TRP A 167 10.24 -31.47 -0.23
CA TRP A 167 9.89 -32.83 0.18
C TRP A 167 11.04 -33.34 1.04
N SER A 168 10.80 -33.59 2.32
CA SER A 168 11.68 -34.41 3.14
C SER A 168 11.28 -35.87 2.92
N ASP A 169 12.18 -36.65 2.31
CA ASP A 169 12.30 -38.07 2.67
C ASP A 169 12.82 -38.18 4.12
#